data_AF-A0A7W1B975-F1
#
_entry.id   AF-A0A7W1B975-F1
#
_cell.length_a   1.000
_cell.length_b   1.000
_cell.length_c   1.000
_cell.angle_alpha   90.00
_cell.angle_beta   90.00
_cell.angle_gamma   90.00
#
_symmetry.space_group_name_H-M   'P 1'
#
loop_
_entity.id
_entity.type
_entity.pdbx_description
1 polymer ?
#
loop_
_entity_poly.entity_id
_entity_poly.type
_entity_poly.pdbx_seq_one_letter_code
_entity_poly.pdbx_strand_id
1 'polypeptide(L)' 'MLKKVAFTLFPVKDAARARAFYEGTLGLAAGSHSSNGVWTEYDLPGGGCLALFATDEIEPSATAGGSIAF' A
#
# COMPACT_ATOMS: atom_id res chain seq x y z
N MET A 1 11.45 -6.01 21.56
CA MET A 1 11.12 -7.21 20.75
C MET A 1 10.06 -6.83 19.72
N LEU A 2 10.26 -7.19 18.46
CA LEU A 2 9.25 -7.01 17.40
C LEU A 2 8.07 -7.97 17.63
N LYS A 3 6.84 -7.49 17.39
CA LYS A 3 5.61 -8.25 17.67
C LYS A 3 4.81 -8.61 16.43
N LYS A 4 4.76 -7.70 15.46
CA LYS A 4 4.08 -7.88 14.17
C LYS A 4 4.67 -6.91 13.15
N VAL A 5 4.36 -7.12 11.88
CA VAL A 5 4.56 -6.10 10.83
C VAL A 5 3.43 -5.07 10.98
N ALA A 6 3.79 -3.80 11.08
CA ALA A 6 2.85 -2.69 11.15
C ALA A 6 2.43 -2.26 9.74
N PHE A 7 3.38 -2.14 8.81
CA PHE A 7 3.13 -1.67 7.44
C PHE A 7 3.87 -2.54 6.44
N THR A 8 3.20 -2.85 5.32
CA THR A 8 3.82 -3.31 4.08
C THR A 8 3.58 -2.21 3.04
N LEU A 9 4.65 -1.55 2.59
CA LEU A 9 4.61 -0.49 1.61
C LEU A 9 4.93 -1.02 0.23
N PHE A 10 4.07 -0.74 -0.74
CA PHE A 10 4.23 -1.13 -2.13
C PHE A 10 4.25 0.11 -3.03
N PRO A 11 5.34 0.34 -3.79
CA PRO A 11 5.37 1.44 -4.75
C PRO A 11 4.39 1.19 -5.90
N VAL A 12 3.78 2.25 -6.42
CA VAL A 12 2.85 2.19 -7.56
C VAL A 12 3.12 3.34 -8.53
N LYS A 13 2.99 3.10 -9.84
CA LYS A 13 3.13 4.16 -10.86
C LYS A 13 1.88 5.03 -11.00
N ASP A 14 0.73 4.36 -10.94
CA ASP A 14 -0.57 4.98 -11.15
C ASP A 14 -1.42 4.67 -9.92
N ALA A 15 -1.48 5.64 -9.01
CA ALA A 15 -2.24 5.52 -7.77
C ALA A 15 -3.72 5.25 -8.05
N ALA A 16 -4.33 5.93 -9.03
CA ALA A 16 -5.75 5.80 -9.32
C ALA A 16 -6.06 4.38 -9.84
N ARG A 17 -5.25 3.86 -10.76
CA ARG A 17 -5.39 2.50 -11.27
C ARG A 17 -5.17 1.46 -10.18
N ALA A 18 -4.15 1.64 -9.34
CA ALA A 18 -3.88 0.71 -8.25
C ALA A 18 -5.04 0.68 -7.26
N ARG A 19 -5.51 1.85 -6.81
CA ARG A 19 -6.67 1.96 -5.92
C ARG A 19 -7.93 1.32 -6.49
N ALA A 20 -8.22 1.51 -7.78
CA ALA A 20 -9.34 0.85 -8.44
C ALA A 20 -9.27 -0.69 -8.35
N PHE A 21 -8.05 -1.26 -8.42
CA PHE A 21 -7.85 -2.69 -8.22
C PHE A 21 -8.05 -3.09 -6.75
N TYR A 22 -7.36 -2.45 -5.80
CA TYR A 22 -7.45 -2.84 -4.39
C TYR A 22 -8.84 -2.60 -3.79
N GLU A 23 -9.49 -1.48 -4.12
CA GLU A 23 -10.81 -1.13 -3.60
C GLU A 23 -11.93 -1.84 -4.36
N GLY A 24 -11.87 -1.84 -5.70
CA GLY A 24 -12.94 -2.38 -6.53
C GLY A 24 -12.84 -3.88 -6.77
N THR A 25 -11.64 -4.38 -7.08
CA THR A 25 -11.44 -5.81 -7.40
C THR A 25 -11.24 -6.65 -6.14
N LEU A 26 -10.45 -6.16 -5.19
CA LEU A 26 -10.18 -6.88 -3.93
C LEU A 26 -11.11 -6.48 -2.78
N GLY A 27 -11.90 -5.42 -2.93
CA GLY A 27 -12.89 -5.02 -1.93
C GLY A 27 -12.29 -4.40 -0.66
N LEU A 28 -11.05 -3.90 -0.72
CA LEU A 28 -10.42 -3.26 0.44
C LEU A 28 -11.02 -1.88 0.68
N ALA A 29 -11.34 -1.58 1.94
CA ALA A 29 -11.77 -0.24 2.33
C ALA A 29 -10.54 0.66 2.53
N ALA A 30 -10.48 1.78 1.81
CA ALA A 30 -9.42 2.76 2.01
C ALA A 30 -9.48 3.36 3.43
N GLY A 31 -8.35 3.34 4.11
CA GLY A 31 -8.12 4.00 5.38
C GLY A 31 -7.48 5.39 5.19
N SER A 32 -6.40 5.64 5.92
CA SER A 32 -5.66 6.91 5.82
C SER A 32 -5.06 7.08 4.42
N HIS A 33 -5.12 8.29 3.89
CA HIS A 33 -4.58 8.59 2.58
C HIS A 33 -4.23 10.08 2.47
N SER A 34 -3.33 10.40 1.55
CA SER A 34 -2.92 11.78 1.31
C SER A 34 -3.91 12.46 0.37
N SER A 35 -4.16 13.75 0.57
CA SER A 35 -5.08 14.52 -0.27
C SER A 35 -4.62 14.63 -1.72
N ASN A 36 -3.32 14.48 -1.98
CA ASN A 36 -2.72 14.49 -3.31
C ASN A 36 -2.64 13.10 -3.97
N GLY A 37 -3.12 12.04 -3.31
CA GLY A 37 -3.15 10.69 -3.87
C GLY A 37 -1.80 9.95 -3.93
N VAL A 38 -0.73 10.55 -3.39
CA VAL A 38 0.60 9.93 -3.31
C VAL A 38 0.61 8.70 -2.39
N TRP A 39 -0.23 8.67 -1.36
CA TRP A 39 -0.25 7.59 -0.38
C TRP A 39 -1.67 7.17 -0.05
N THR A 40 -1.89 5.86 0.10
CA THR A 40 -3.17 5.29 0.52
C THR A 40 -2.93 4.02 1.31
N GLU A 41 -3.61 3.89 2.43
CA GLU A 41 -3.53 2.75 3.33
C GLU A 41 -4.79 1.91 3.32
N TYR A 42 -4.59 0.62 3.54
CA TYR A 42 -5.65 -0.36 3.73
C TYR A 42 -5.36 -1.16 4.98
N ASP A 43 -6.23 -1.04 5.98
CA ASP A 43 -6.17 -1.89 7.16
C ASP A 43 -6.53 -3.32 6.77
N LEU A 44 -5.66 -4.26 7.11
CA LEU A 44 -5.85 -5.66 6.79
C LEU A 44 -6.54 -6.41 7.93
N PRO A 45 -7.37 -7.42 7.62
CA PRO A 45 -7.91 -8.32 8.63
C PRO A 45 -6.78 -8.96 9.45
N GLY A 46 -6.93 -8.98 10.77
CA GLY A 46 -5.88 -9.46 11.69
C GLY A 46 -4.81 -8.43 12.05
N GLY A 47 -4.92 -7.21 11.50
CA GLY A 47 -4.07 -6.08 11.81
C GLY A 47 -2.85 -5.95 10.90
N GLY A 48 -2.23 -4.76 10.95
CA GLY A 48 -1.23 -4.35 9.98
C GLY A 48 -1.89 -3.65 8.79
N CYS A 49 -1.09 -2.97 8.00
CA CYS A 49 -1.54 -2.10 6.94
C CYS A 49 -0.80 -2.40 5.63
N LEU A 50 -1.53 -2.45 4.52
CA LEU A 50 -0.97 -2.33 3.18
C LEU A 50 -0.99 -0.84 2.78
N ALA A 51 0.17 -0.27 2.51
CA ALA A 51 0.31 1.10 2.03
C ALA A 51 0.74 1.10 0.55
N LEU A 52 -0.03 1.79 -0.30
CA LEU A 52 0.39 2.14 -1.65
C LEU A 52 1.11 3.48 -1.62
N PHE A 53 2.25 3.58 -2.31
CA PHE A 53 3.03 4.80 -2.38
C PHE A 53 3.40 5.14 -3.82
N ALA A 54 2.87 6.23 -4.35
CA ALA A 54 3.14 6.68 -5.71
C ALA A 54 4.40 7.54 -5.73
N THR A 55 5.47 6.98 -6.29
CA THR A 55 6.77 7.66 -6.42
C THR A 55 7.47 7.20 -7.70
N ASP A 56 8.26 8.09 -8.29
CA ASP A 56 9.14 7.78 -9.42
C ASP A 56 10.54 7.33 -8.95
N GLU A 57 10.81 7.40 -7.64
CA GLU A 57 12.12 7.02 -7.06
C GLU A 57 12.29 5.50 -6.96
N ILE A 58 11.18 4.77 -6.79
CA ILE A 58 11.18 3.32 -6.59
C ILE A 58 10.16 2.69 -7.51
N GLU A 59 10.64 1.76 -8.33
CA GLU A 59 9.85 1.04 -9.30
C GLU A 59 9.19 -0.20 -8.68
N PRO A 60 7.89 -0.47 -8.94
CA PRO A 60 7.28 -1.76 -8.61
C PRO A 60 8.00 -2.86 -9.38
N SER A 61 8.51 -3.86 -8.67
CA SER A 61 9.29 -4.93 -9.29
C SER A 61 8.52 -6.25 -9.30
N ALA A 62 8.62 -6.97 -10.42
CA ALA A 62 8.13 -8.35 -10.48
C ALA A 62 9.05 -9.34 -9.75
N THR A 63 10.30 -8.95 -9.50
CA THR A 63 11.34 -9.79 -8.87
C THR A 63 11.80 -9.27 -7.51
N ALA A 64 11.22 -8.16 -7.02
CA ALA A 64 11.45 -7.62 -5.69
C ALA A 64 10.14 -7.13 -5.08
N GLY A 65 9.94 -7.40 -3.80
CA GLY A 65 8.69 -7.08 -3.08
C GLY A 65 8.62 -5.63 -2.57
N GLY A 66 7.66 -5.40 -1.67
CA GLY A 66 7.52 -4.14 -0.94
C GLY A 66 8.48 -4.01 0.25
N SER A 67 8.48 -2.83 0.86
CA SER A 67 9.19 -2.55 2.11
C SER A 67 8.30 -2.84 3.30
N ILE A 68 8.88 -3.20 4.46
CA ILE A 68 8.10 -3.41 5.69
C ILE A 68 8.59 -2.53 6.84
N ALA A 69 7.66 -2.17 7.72
CA ALA A 69 7.94 -1.56 9.02
C ALA A 69 7.25 -2.37 10.14
N PHE A 70 7.85 -2.39 11.33
CA PHE A 70 7.41 -3.20 12.49
C PHE A 70 6.96 -2.35 13.67
#